data_AF-A0A084A9D0-F1
#
_entry.id   AF-A0A084A9D0-F1
#
_cell.length_a   1.000
_cell.length_b   1.000
_cell.length_c   1.000
_cell.angle_alpha   90.00
_cell.angle_beta   90.00
_cell.angle_gamma   90.00
#
_symmetry.space_group_name_H-M   'P 1'
#
loop_
_entity.id
_entity.type
_entity.pdbx_description
1 polymer ?
#
loop_
_entity_poly.entity_id
_entity_poly.type
_entity_poly.pdbx_seq_one_letter_code
_entity_poly.pdbx_strand_id
1 'polypeptide(L)'
;MRDKLIFGLSIIWIIAFSVTLTIFLAIPLFFGEIFWYRLTDLVQMSVGKIWHNFLILMNYLINPLENKLSMPDFPSSASGLHHFAEVKNLFMLVFFLTIILIPIFIRFIKENLSLVFHNAIRVVMIFPLAIGIIAWLIGFDQFFVAFHEVLFRDNSWLFDPATDPIISVLPEQFFMHTFLIFLLVYELSFFIIYRRGTFFFNKKS
;
A
#
# COMPACT_ATOMS: atom_id res chain seq x y z
N MET A 1 -7.53 -11.68 27.91
CA MET A 1 -8.03 -10.56 27.06
C MET A 1 -6.88 -9.68 26.58
N ARG A 2 -6.00 -9.20 27.47
CA ARG A 2 -4.81 -8.40 27.13
C ARG A 2 -3.97 -8.95 25.96
N ASP A 3 -3.57 -10.22 26.01
CA ASP A 3 -2.63 -10.76 25.01
C ASP A 3 -3.27 -10.89 23.61
N LYS A 4 -4.59 -11.15 23.55
CA LYS A 4 -5.35 -11.14 22.29
C LYS A 4 -5.43 -9.72 21.69
N LEU A 5 -5.58 -8.70 22.53
CA LEU A 5 -5.58 -7.29 22.11
C LEU A 5 -4.21 -6.88 21.57
N ILE A 6 -3.13 -7.24 22.28
CA ILE A 6 -1.75 -6.97 21.83
C ILE A 6 -1.50 -7.62 20.47
N PHE A 7 -1.91 -8.88 20.29
CA PHE A 7 -1.80 -9.60 19.02
C PHE A 7 -2.60 -8.91 17.90
N GLY A 8 -3.88 -8.60 18.12
CA GLY A 8 -4.72 -7.92 17.13
C GLY A 8 -4.15 -6.57 16.70
N LEU A 9 -3.71 -5.74 17.65
CA LEU A 9 -3.06 -4.45 17.36
C LEU A 9 -1.72 -4.63 16.63
N SER A 10 -1.01 -5.73 16.86
CA SER A 10 0.24 -6.04 16.15
C SER A 10 -0.02 -6.42 14.70
N ILE A 11 -1.12 -7.11 14.40
CA ILE A 11 -1.55 -7.36 13.01
C ILE A 11 -1.84 -6.03 12.31
N ILE A 12 -2.58 -5.12 12.95
CA ILE A 12 -2.86 -3.79 12.41
C ILE A 12 -1.57 -3.02 12.15
N TRP A 13 -0.60 -3.08 13.07
CA TRP A 13 0.70 -2.47 12.85
C TRP A 13 1.45 -3.07 11.66
N ILE A 14 1.45 -4.40 11.48
CA ILE A 14 2.12 -5.05 10.33
C ILE A 14 1.46 -4.66 9.01
N ILE A 15 0.12 -4.56 8.97
CA ILE A 15 -0.61 -4.07 7.80
C ILE A 15 -0.18 -2.63 7.49
N ALA A 16 -0.26 -1.74 8.48
CA ALA A 16 0.10 -0.32 8.32
C ALA A 16 1.56 -0.16 7.89
N PHE A 17 2.49 -0.92 8.49
CA PHE A 17 3.90 -0.95 8.13
C PHE A 17 4.11 -1.42 6.68
N SER A 18 3.41 -2.48 6.27
CA SER A 18 3.52 -3.05 4.92
C SER A 18 3.01 -2.07 3.86
N VAL A 19 1.88 -1.41 4.12
CA VAL A 19 1.37 -0.33 3.25
C VAL A 19 2.34 0.86 3.23
N THR A 20 2.84 1.29 4.39
CA THR A 20 3.79 2.41 4.50
C THR A 20 5.06 2.13 3.68
N LEU A 21 5.65 0.95 3.83
CA LEU A 21 6.84 0.57 3.06
C LEU A 21 6.53 0.49 1.56
N THR A 22 5.37 -0.06 1.18
CA THR A 22 4.93 -0.13 -0.22
C THR A 22 4.79 1.25 -0.85
N ILE A 23 4.23 2.23 -0.13
CA ILE A 23 4.12 3.63 -0.59
C ILE A 23 5.49 4.21 -0.95
N PHE A 24 6.50 3.99 -0.09
CA PHE A 24 7.85 4.47 -0.37
C PHE A 24 8.55 3.68 -1.49
N LEU A 25 8.31 2.36 -1.59
CA LEU A 25 8.85 1.52 -2.67
C LEU A 25 8.18 1.79 -4.02
N ALA A 26 6.95 2.30 -4.04
CA ALA A 26 6.25 2.70 -5.26
C ALA A 26 6.99 3.83 -6.02
N ILE A 27 7.77 4.65 -5.32
CA ILE A 27 8.54 5.74 -5.91
C ILE A 27 9.61 5.24 -6.89
N PRO A 28 10.60 4.43 -6.46
CA PRO A 28 11.58 3.86 -7.39
C PRO A 28 10.96 2.85 -8.37
N LEU A 29 9.88 2.14 -7.98
CA LEU A 29 9.14 1.27 -8.89
C LEU A 29 8.62 2.06 -10.10
N PHE A 30 7.91 3.16 -9.85
CA PHE A 30 7.34 3.99 -10.92
C PHE A 30 8.42 4.51 -11.87
N PHE A 31 9.56 4.94 -11.33
CA PHE A 31 10.68 5.38 -12.17
C PHE A 31 11.15 4.28 -13.14
N GLY A 32 11.26 3.04 -12.68
CA GLY A 32 11.59 1.90 -13.54
C GLY A 32 10.50 1.62 -14.58
N GLU A 33 9.24 1.75 -14.18
CA GLU A 33 8.08 1.51 -15.05
C GLU A 33 7.94 2.51 -16.19
N ILE A 34 8.42 3.75 -16.03
CA ILE A 34 8.51 4.73 -17.13
C ILE A 34 9.21 4.12 -18.34
N PHE A 35 10.31 3.38 -18.12
CA PHE A 35 11.07 2.73 -19.18
C PHE A 35 10.45 1.40 -19.61
N TRP A 36 10.00 0.60 -18.65
CA TRP A 36 9.42 -0.73 -18.92
C TRP A 36 8.19 -0.65 -19.83
N TYR A 37 7.31 0.31 -19.55
CA TYR A 37 6.07 0.53 -20.31
C TYR A 37 6.18 1.58 -21.40
N ARG A 38 7.38 2.15 -21.62
CA ARG A 38 7.61 3.22 -22.60
C ARG A 38 6.60 4.36 -22.48
N LEU A 39 6.36 4.83 -21.26
CA LEU A 39 5.33 5.84 -20.98
C LEU A 39 5.55 7.15 -21.77
N THR A 40 6.80 7.44 -22.15
CA THR A 40 7.15 8.57 -23.02
C THR A 40 6.42 8.54 -24.35
N ASP A 41 6.21 7.35 -24.93
CA ASP A 41 5.56 7.17 -26.22
C ASP A 41 4.04 7.33 -26.08
N LEU A 42 3.47 6.99 -24.92
CA LEU A 42 2.03 7.10 -24.65
C LEU A 42 1.57 8.54 -24.50
N VAL A 43 2.33 9.36 -23.77
CA VAL A 43 1.94 10.75 -23.49
C VAL A 43 2.75 11.80 -24.24
N GLN A 44 3.71 11.39 -25.08
CA GLN A 44 4.57 12.29 -25.86
C GLN A 44 5.32 13.31 -24.98
N MET A 45 5.78 12.85 -23.81
CA MET A 45 6.54 13.65 -22.84
C MET A 45 7.89 13.00 -22.54
N SER A 46 8.86 13.81 -22.13
CA SER A 46 10.15 13.29 -21.66
C SER A 46 10.01 12.57 -20.32
N VAL A 47 10.91 11.62 -20.06
CA VAL A 47 11.03 10.95 -18.75
C VAL A 47 11.06 11.95 -17.60
N GLY A 48 11.79 13.05 -17.77
CA GLY A 48 11.91 14.10 -16.75
C GLY A 48 10.58 14.76 -16.39
N LYS A 49 9.70 15.02 -17.37
CA LYS A 49 8.37 15.57 -17.12
C LYS A 49 7.48 14.59 -16.38
N ILE A 50 7.41 13.34 -16.87
CA ILE A 50 6.61 12.28 -16.24
C ILE A 50 7.04 12.08 -14.78
N TRP A 51 8.35 11.92 -14.58
CA TRP A 51 8.93 11.72 -13.26
C TRP A 51 8.71 12.92 -12.33
N HIS A 52 8.90 14.14 -12.82
CA HIS A 52 8.70 15.34 -12.02
C HIS A 52 7.26 15.48 -11.51
N ASN A 53 6.27 15.26 -12.38
CA ASN A 53 4.86 15.35 -11.97
C ASN A 53 4.48 14.22 -11.01
N PHE A 54 4.98 13.01 -11.23
CA PHE A 54 4.80 11.92 -10.27
C PHE A 54 5.41 12.23 -8.90
N LEU A 55 6.60 12.85 -8.85
CA LEU A 55 7.21 13.29 -7.59
C LEU A 55 6.41 14.41 -6.90
N ILE A 56 5.80 15.33 -7.66
CA ILE A 56 4.87 16.32 -7.11
C ILE A 56 3.66 15.63 -6.48
N LEU A 57 3.06 14.66 -7.18
CA LEU A 57 1.96 13.87 -6.66
C LEU A 57 2.35 13.14 -5.37
N MET A 58 3.48 12.43 -5.37
CA MET A 58 3.96 11.70 -4.19
C MET A 58 4.32 12.63 -3.03
N ASN A 59 4.89 13.82 -3.29
CA ASN A 59 5.12 14.83 -2.26
C ASN A 59 3.79 15.28 -1.64
N TYR A 60 2.77 15.57 -2.46
CA TYR A 60 1.43 15.92 -1.95
C TYR A 60 0.84 14.80 -1.08
N LEU A 61 0.91 13.54 -1.53
CA LEU A 61 0.33 12.40 -0.82
C LEU A 61 1.06 12.06 0.49
N ILE A 62 2.39 12.21 0.55
CA ILE A 62 3.21 11.79 1.70
C ILE A 62 3.46 12.94 2.70
N ASN A 63 3.50 14.20 2.24
CA ASN A 63 3.81 15.35 3.09
C ASN A 63 2.55 15.93 3.73
N PRO A 64 2.37 15.85 5.07
CA PRO A 64 1.19 16.41 5.74
C PRO A 64 1.09 17.94 5.60
N LEU A 65 2.18 18.64 5.29
CA LEU A 65 2.22 20.10 5.15
C LEU A 65 1.83 20.59 3.76
N GLU A 66 1.83 19.70 2.76
CA GLU A 66 1.53 20.06 1.36
C GLU A 66 0.02 20.04 1.10
N ASN A 67 -0.65 21.18 1.20
CA ASN A 67 -2.12 21.22 1.14
C ASN A 67 -2.70 21.32 -0.27
N LYS A 68 -1.86 21.55 -1.30
CA LYS A 68 -2.32 21.76 -2.66
C LYS A 68 -1.56 20.89 -3.65
N LEU A 69 -2.29 20.05 -4.38
CA LEU A 69 -1.75 19.36 -5.54
C LEU A 69 -1.82 20.27 -6.77
N SER A 70 -0.69 20.44 -7.46
CA SER A 70 -0.61 21.19 -8.70
C SER A 70 0.50 20.63 -9.58
N MET A 71 0.12 19.76 -10.51
CA MET A 71 1.03 19.13 -11.47
C MET A 71 1.10 20.00 -12.74
N PRO A 72 2.31 20.46 -13.17
CA PRO A 72 2.44 21.37 -14.31
C PRO A 72 2.13 20.75 -15.68
N ASP A 73 2.37 19.45 -15.86
CA ASP A 73 2.17 18.78 -17.16
C ASP A 73 0.94 17.84 -17.15
N PHE A 74 0.41 17.50 -15.97
CA PHE A 74 -0.83 16.73 -15.84
C PHE A 74 -1.88 17.55 -15.07
N PRO A 75 -2.73 18.34 -15.75
CA PRO A 75 -3.83 19.03 -15.08
C PRO A 75 -4.73 18.02 -14.35
N SER A 76 -5.49 18.49 -13.37
CA SER A 76 -6.41 17.65 -12.61
C SER A 76 -7.73 18.38 -12.43
N SER A 77 -8.83 17.68 -12.66
CA SER A 77 -10.18 18.15 -12.42
C SER A 77 -10.43 18.33 -10.93
N ALA A 78 -11.50 19.05 -10.58
CA ALA A 78 -11.94 19.15 -9.18
C ALA A 78 -12.26 17.75 -8.59
N SER A 79 -12.75 16.83 -9.42
CA SER A 79 -13.03 15.44 -9.04
C SER A 79 -11.73 14.68 -8.76
N GLY A 80 -10.75 14.73 -9.67
CA GLY A 80 -9.46 14.07 -9.48
C GLY A 80 -8.69 14.60 -8.26
N LEU A 81 -8.73 15.92 -8.04
CA LEU A 81 -8.15 16.54 -6.84
C LEU A 81 -8.83 16.09 -5.55
N HIS A 82 -10.16 15.92 -5.56
CA HIS A 82 -10.91 15.37 -4.43
C HIS A 82 -10.44 13.96 -4.09
N HIS A 83 -10.36 13.08 -5.10
CA HIS A 83 -9.89 11.71 -4.89
C HIS A 83 -8.46 11.66 -4.32
N PHE A 84 -7.53 12.45 -4.86
CA PHE A 84 -6.18 12.50 -4.32
C PHE A 84 -6.13 13.00 -2.87
N ALA A 85 -7.02 13.89 -2.47
CA ALA A 85 -7.14 14.33 -1.08
C ALA A 85 -7.64 13.19 -0.17
N GLU A 86 -8.57 12.36 -0.63
CA GLU A 86 -9.01 11.17 0.10
C GLU A 86 -7.87 10.14 0.26
N VAL A 87 -7.14 9.87 -0.83
CA VAL A 87 -5.96 8.98 -0.79
C VAL A 87 -4.89 9.52 0.17
N LYS A 88 -4.65 10.84 0.18
CA LYS A 88 -3.76 11.49 1.15
C LYS A 88 -4.20 11.23 2.58
N ASN A 89 -5.49 11.35 2.89
CA ASN A 89 -6.00 11.08 4.23
C ASN A 89 -5.76 9.62 4.66
N LEU A 90 -5.91 8.67 3.74
CA LEU A 90 -5.57 7.26 3.98
C LEU A 90 -4.07 7.08 4.23
N PHE A 91 -3.20 7.78 3.49
CA PHE A 91 -1.75 7.77 3.72
C PHE A 91 -1.41 8.30 5.11
N MET A 92 -2.01 9.43 5.51
CA MET A 92 -1.80 9.99 6.86
C MET A 92 -2.25 9.01 7.95
N LEU A 93 -3.39 8.33 7.76
CA LEU A 93 -3.89 7.33 8.69
C LEU A 93 -2.91 6.16 8.83
N VAL A 94 -2.43 5.58 7.72
CA VAL A 94 -1.51 4.44 7.80
C VAL A 94 -0.16 4.85 8.39
N PHE A 95 0.36 6.04 8.09
CA PHE A 95 1.59 6.54 8.73
C PHE A 95 1.41 6.73 10.24
N PHE A 96 0.28 7.32 10.65
CA PHE A 96 -0.05 7.48 12.05
C PHE A 96 -0.13 6.13 12.76
N LEU A 97 -0.83 5.14 12.20
CA LEU A 97 -0.95 3.79 12.76
C LEU A 97 0.41 3.07 12.84
N THR A 98 1.23 3.21 11.80
CA THR A 98 2.59 2.65 11.78
C THR A 98 3.45 3.19 12.90
N ILE A 99 3.34 4.49 13.25
CA ILE A 99 4.13 5.11 14.31
C ILE A 99 3.55 4.81 15.70
N ILE A 100 2.25 5.04 15.90
CA ILE A 100 1.62 4.98 17.22
C ILE A 100 1.59 3.56 17.80
N LEU A 101 1.51 2.53 16.94
CA LEU A 101 1.44 1.13 17.39
C LEU A 101 2.83 0.47 17.56
N ILE A 102 3.94 1.17 17.28
CA ILE A 102 5.32 0.63 17.48
C ILE A 102 5.50 0.03 18.88
N PRO A 103 5.13 0.69 19.99
CA PRO A 103 5.35 0.13 21.33
C PRO A 103 4.58 -1.17 21.56
N ILE A 104 3.37 -1.28 20.99
CA ILE A 104 2.55 -2.49 21.08
C ILE A 104 3.20 -3.63 20.31
N PHE A 105 3.68 -3.37 19.10
CA PHE A 105 4.40 -4.36 18.31
C PHE A 105 5.69 -4.82 19.00
N ILE A 106 6.50 -3.90 19.55
CA ILE A 106 7.71 -4.25 20.32
C ILE A 106 7.34 -5.15 21.51
N ARG A 107 6.27 -4.81 22.23
CA ARG A 107 5.78 -5.60 23.35
C ARG A 107 5.36 -7.00 22.92
N PHE A 108 4.62 -7.12 21.81
CA PHE A 108 4.25 -8.41 21.23
C PHE A 108 5.47 -9.30 20.97
N ILE A 109 6.49 -8.75 20.30
CA ILE A 109 7.72 -9.47 19.97
C ILE A 109 8.53 -9.88 21.21
N LYS A 110 8.46 -9.11 22.30
CA LYS A 110 9.17 -9.40 23.56
C LYS A 110 8.44 -10.39 24.46
N GLU A 111 7.13 -10.22 24.62
CA GLU A 111 6.35 -10.92 25.66
C GLU A 111 5.76 -12.25 25.16
N ASN A 112 5.47 -12.44 23.88
CA ASN A 112 4.71 -13.60 23.44
C ASN A 112 4.97 -14.03 21.99
N LEU A 113 5.61 -15.20 21.86
CA LEU A 113 5.36 -16.17 20.80
C LEU A 113 4.86 -17.42 21.51
N SER A 114 3.59 -17.45 21.93
CA SER A 114 2.98 -18.65 22.53
C SER A 114 2.40 -19.54 21.44
N LEU A 115 2.26 -20.85 21.70
CA LEU A 115 1.79 -21.83 20.69
C LEU A 115 0.43 -21.42 20.09
N VAL A 116 -0.41 -20.77 20.89
CA VAL A 116 -1.73 -20.24 20.47
C VAL A 116 -1.59 -19.16 19.41
N PHE A 117 -0.62 -18.24 19.55
CA PHE A 117 -0.37 -17.21 18.53
C PHE A 117 0.31 -17.78 17.28
N HIS A 118 1.03 -18.89 17.42
CA HIS A 118 1.69 -19.54 16.30
C HIS A 118 0.70 -20.09 15.26
N ASN A 119 -0.39 -20.73 15.72
CA ASN A 119 -1.48 -21.16 14.85
C ASN A 119 -2.25 -19.98 14.26
N ALA A 120 -2.49 -18.93 15.07
CA ALA A 120 -3.15 -17.72 14.58
C ALA A 120 -2.34 -17.00 13.49
N ILE A 121 -1.01 -16.93 13.61
CA ILE A 121 -0.13 -16.36 12.59
C ILE A 121 -0.26 -17.12 11.26
N ARG A 122 -0.35 -18.46 11.28
CA ARG A 122 -0.56 -19.23 10.04
C ARG A 122 -1.84 -18.85 9.32
N VAL A 123 -2.94 -18.64 10.06
CA VAL A 123 -4.22 -18.21 9.48
C VAL A 123 -4.10 -16.82 8.87
N VAL A 124 -3.43 -15.91 9.58
CA VAL A 124 -3.22 -14.51 9.13
C VAL A 124 -2.35 -14.44 7.87
N MET A 125 -1.37 -15.34 7.70
CA MET A 125 -0.58 -15.47 6.46
C MET A 125 -1.39 -16.02 5.28
N ILE A 126 -2.40 -16.88 5.52
CA ILE A 126 -3.20 -17.44 4.42
C ILE A 126 -4.16 -16.40 3.83
N PHE A 127 -4.62 -15.45 4.65
CA PHE A 127 -5.71 -14.55 4.27
C PHE A 127 -5.35 -13.59 3.11
N PRO A 128 -4.27 -12.81 3.13
CA PRO A 128 -3.89 -11.96 2.00
C PRO A 128 -3.49 -12.76 0.75
N LEU A 129 -2.91 -13.97 0.92
CA LEU A 129 -2.67 -14.86 -0.22
C LEU A 129 -3.99 -15.26 -0.91
N ALA A 130 -5.04 -15.54 -0.13
CA ALA A 130 -6.37 -15.80 -0.69
C ALA A 130 -6.92 -14.58 -1.44
N ILE A 131 -6.73 -13.36 -0.91
CA ILE A 131 -7.11 -12.12 -1.60
C ILE A 131 -6.32 -11.98 -2.92
N GLY A 132 -5.02 -12.26 -2.91
CA GLY A 132 -4.19 -12.25 -4.13
C GLY A 132 -4.66 -13.25 -5.17
N ILE A 133 -5.07 -14.46 -4.76
CA ILE A 133 -5.66 -15.45 -5.65
C ILE A 133 -6.99 -14.96 -6.22
N ILE A 134 -7.85 -14.35 -5.40
CA ILE A 134 -9.12 -13.77 -5.87
C ILE A 134 -8.86 -12.69 -6.90
N ALA A 135 -7.94 -11.76 -6.63
CA ALA A 135 -7.56 -10.70 -7.57
C ALA A 135 -7.06 -11.27 -8.90
N TRP A 136 -6.31 -12.37 -8.86
CA TRP A 136 -5.86 -13.06 -10.07
C TRP A 136 -7.01 -13.76 -10.83
N LEU A 137 -7.93 -14.40 -10.12
CA LEU A 137 -9.05 -15.14 -10.73
C LEU A 137 -10.07 -14.22 -11.41
N ILE A 138 -10.37 -13.06 -10.81
CA ILE A 138 -11.32 -12.09 -11.36
C ILE A 138 -10.65 -11.08 -12.30
N GLY A 139 -9.32 -11.06 -12.39
CA GLY A 139 -8.58 -10.02 -13.11
C GLY A 139 -8.39 -8.77 -12.26
N PHE A 140 -7.22 -8.14 -12.41
CA PHE A 140 -6.81 -7.04 -11.53
C PHE A 140 -7.67 -5.79 -11.75
N ASP A 141 -8.19 -5.52 -12.95
CA ASP A 141 -9.08 -4.38 -13.24
C ASP A 141 -10.34 -4.44 -12.36
N GLN A 142 -10.97 -5.62 -12.30
CA GLN A 142 -12.21 -5.83 -11.56
C GLN A 142 -11.95 -5.80 -10.05
N PHE A 143 -10.82 -6.36 -9.62
CA PHE A 143 -10.36 -6.22 -8.24
C PHE A 143 -10.10 -4.76 -7.86
N PHE A 144 -9.46 -3.99 -8.75
CA PHE A 144 -9.15 -2.58 -8.54
C PHE A 144 -10.43 -1.75 -8.40
N VAL A 145 -11.42 -1.98 -9.26
CA VAL A 145 -12.74 -1.34 -9.14
C VAL A 145 -13.41 -1.70 -7.82
N ALA A 146 -13.50 -2.99 -7.47
CA ALA A 146 -14.11 -3.43 -6.21
C ALA A 146 -13.40 -2.85 -4.98
N PHE A 147 -12.07 -2.73 -5.03
CA PHE A 147 -11.28 -2.09 -3.98
C PHE A 147 -11.66 -0.60 -3.82
N HIS A 148 -11.84 0.13 -4.92
CA HIS A 148 -12.23 1.54 -4.88
C HIS A 148 -13.65 1.72 -4.35
N GLU A 149 -14.60 0.88 -4.76
CA GLU A 149 -15.98 0.92 -4.26
C GLU A 149 -16.08 0.64 -2.75
N VAL A 150 -15.16 -0.16 -2.21
CA VAL A 150 -15.10 -0.44 -0.76
C VAL A 150 -14.51 0.75 0.02
N LEU A 151 -13.54 1.45 -0.55
CA LEU A 151 -12.82 2.53 0.15
C LEU A 151 -13.42 3.92 -0.05
N PHE A 152 -13.95 4.21 -1.23
CA PHE A 152 -14.45 5.52 -1.62
C PHE A 152 -15.96 5.46 -1.81
N ARG A 153 -16.66 6.45 -1.26
CA ARG A 153 -18.14 6.49 -1.26
C ARG A 153 -18.71 7.20 -2.48
N ASP A 154 -17.88 7.89 -3.23
CA ASP A 154 -18.25 8.61 -4.44
C ASP A 154 -17.50 8.06 -5.65
N ASN A 155 -17.71 8.70 -6.80
CA ASN A 155 -17.13 8.31 -8.09
C ASN A 155 -15.91 9.17 -8.44
N SER A 156 -15.31 9.88 -7.49
CA SER A 156 -14.22 10.84 -7.78
C SER A 156 -12.95 10.15 -8.27
N TRP A 157 -12.81 8.85 -7.98
CA TRP A 157 -11.74 7.97 -8.47
C TRP A 157 -11.87 7.56 -9.95
N LEU A 158 -13.00 7.83 -10.60
CA LEU A 158 -13.18 7.60 -12.03
C LEU A 158 -12.58 8.77 -12.82
N PHE A 159 -11.31 8.64 -13.21
CA PHE A 159 -10.59 9.67 -13.94
C PHE A 159 -10.94 9.66 -15.44
N ASP A 160 -11.15 10.85 -16.00
CA ASP A 160 -11.24 11.06 -17.44
C ASP A 160 -9.87 11.50 -17.96
N PRO A 161 -9.22 10.76 -18.88
CA PRO A 161 -7.92 11.13 -19.46
C PRO A 161 -7.87 12.55 -20.07
N ALA A 162 -9.02 13.12 -20.47
CA ALA A 162 -9.09 14.48 -21.00
C ALA A 162 -8.94 15.56 -19.91
N THR A 163 -9.39 15.29 -18.68
CA THR A 163 -9.33 16.25 -17.56
C THR A 163 -8.31 15.87 -16.49
N ASP A 164 -7.95 14.59 -16.42
CA ASP A 164 -7.07 13.96 -15.43
C ASP A 164 -6.03 13.05 -16.12
N PRO A 165 -5.20 13.58 -17.06
CA PRO A 165 -4.28 12.79 -17.89
C PRO A 165 -3.19 12.04 -17.12
N ILE A 166 -3.05 12.27 -15.81
CA ILE A 166 -2.13 11.50 -14.95
C ILE A 166 -2.45 10.00 -14.99
N ILE A 167 -3.71 9.62 -15.21
CA ILE A 167 -4.13 8.21 -15.33
C ILE A 167 -3.42 7.50 -16.50
N SER A 168 -3.08 8.25 -17.56
CA SER A 168 -2.41 7.71 -18.75
C SER A 168 -0.98 7.27 -18.48
N VAL A 169 -0.36 7.76 -17.40
CA VAL A 169 0.98 7.33 -16.97
C VAL A 169 0.95 6.49 -15.70
N LEU A 170 -0.19 6.34 -15.04
CA LEU A 170 -0.40 5.43 -13.91
C LEU A 170 -1.27 4.25 -14.38
N PRO A 171 -0.75 3.39 -15.27
CA PRO A 171 -1.53 2.29 -15.79
C PRO A 171 -1.84 1.31 -14.67
N GLU A 172 -2.89 0.53 -14.85
CA GLU A 172 -3.33 -0.48 -13.88
C GLU A 172 -2.19 -1.41 -13.41
N GLN A 173 -1.26 -1.75 -14.30
CA GLN A 173 -0.14 -2.63 -13.97
C GLN A 173 0.76 -2.05 -12.88
N PHE A 174 0.90 -0.73 -12.78
CA PHE A 174 1.59 -0.07 -11.68
C PHE A 174 0.92 -0.41 -10.33
N PHE A 175 -0.41 -0.33 -10.29
CA PHE A 175 -1.18 -0.67 -9.09
C PHE A 175 -1.13 -2.17 -8.79
N MET A 176 -1.08 -3.02 -9.81
CA MET A 176 -0.87 -4.46 -9.62
C MET A 176 0.50 -4.74 -9.00
N HIS A 177 1.57 -4.13 -9.50
CA HIS A 177 2.91 -4.33 -8.94
C HIS A 177 3.03 -3.80 -7.52
N THR A 178 2.46 -2.63 -7.21
CA THR A 178 2.41 -2.13 -5.83
C THR A 178 1.61 -3.05 -4.91
N PHE A 179 0.49 -3.62 -5.38
CA PHE A 179 -0.26 -4.63 -4.64
C PHE A 179 0.57 -5.90 -4.37
N LEU A 180 1.33 -6.38 -5.36
CA LEU A 180 2.23 -7.53 -5.19
C LEU A 180 3.37 -7.23 -4.20
N ILE A 181 3.93 -6.03 -4.22
CA ILE A 181 4.93 -5.59 -3.23
C ILE A 181 4.32 -5.58 -1.83
N PHE A 182 3.10 -5.06 -1.67
CA PHE A 182 2.39 -5.10 -0.40
C PHE A 182 2.23 -6.54 0.12
N LEU A 183 1.76 -7.47 -0.72
CA LEU A 183 1.64 -8.89 -0.36
C LEU A 183 3.00 -9.46 0.06
N LEU A 184 4.06 -9.21 -0.70
CA LEU A 184 5.40 -9.69 -0.39
C LEU A 184 5.91 -9.16 0.95
N VAL A 185 5.80 -7.86 1.21
CA VAL A 185 6.25 -7.24 2.47
C VAL A 185 5.45 -7.77 3.65
N TYR A 186 4.13 -7.90 3.49
CA TYR A 186 3.24 -8.46 4.50
C TYR A 186 3.63 -9.90 4.84
N GLU A 187 3.73 -10.77 3.84
CA GLU A 187 4.05 -12.18 4.02
C GLU A 187 5.44 -12.38 4.62
N LEU A 188 6.43 -11.62 4.14
CA LEU A 188 7.78 -11.67 4.69
C LEU A 188 7.81 -11.24 6.16
N SER A 189 7.05 -10.20 6.53
CA SER A 189 6.94 -9.73 7.91
C SER A 189 6.38 -10.80 8.83
N PHE A 190 5.26 -11.44 8.45
CA PHE A 190 4.69 -12.53 9.24
C PHE A 190 5.56 -13.79 9.23
N PHE A 191 6.21 -14.12 8.12
CA PHE A 191 7.13 -15.24 8.02
C PHE A 191 8.32 -15.08 8.98
N ILE A 192 8.92 -13.88 9.06
CA ILE A 192 10.00 -13.59 10.01
C ILE A 192 9.53 -13.77 11.46
N ILE A 193 8.35 -13.26 11.80
CA ILE A 193 7.75 -13.40 13.14
C ILE A 193 7.49 -14.88 13.46
N TYR A 194 6.92 -15.61 12.51
CA TYR A 194 6.68 -17.04 12.62
C TYR A 194 7.99 -17.81 12.86
N ARG A 195 9.03 -17.59 12.04
CA ARG A 195 10.33 -18.23 12.19
C ARG A 195 10.98 -17.92 13.52
N ARG A 196 10.94 -16.67 13.96
CA ARG A 196 11.41 -16.26 15.29
C ARG A 196 10.68 -17.04 16.39
N GLY A 197 9.36 -17.22 16.26
CA GLY A 197 8.56 -18.03 17.19
C GLY A 197 9.03 -19.46 17.28
N THR A 198 9.20 -20.13 16.13
CA THR A 198 9.64 -21.53 16.08
C THR A 198 10.97 -21.75 16.79
N PHE A 199 11.93 -20.84 16.60
CA PHE A 199 13.25 -20.93 17.22
C PHE A 199 13.19 -20.84 18.74
N PHE A 200 12.37 -19.93 19.29
CA PHE A 200 12.20 -19.80 20.75
C PHE A 200 11.53 -21.03 21.38
N PHE A 201 10.62 -21.71 20.67
CA PHE A 201 10.02 -22.96 21.16
C PHE A 201 11.03 -24.09 21.24
N ASN A 202 11.79 -24.31 20.17
CA ASN A 202 12.76 -25.41 20.10
C ASN A 202 13.90 -25.27 21.13
N LYS A 203 14.16 -24.07 21.63
CA LYS A 203 15.14 -23.84 22.72
C LYS A 203 14.59 -24.15 24.11
N LYS A 204 13.26 -24.22 24.28
CA LYS A 204 12.59 -24.45 25.56
C LYS A 204 12.09 -25.88 25.77
N SER A 205 12.04 -26.71 24.72
CA SER A 205 11.77 -28.17 24.80
C SER A 205 13.07 -28.95 24.92
#